data_AF-A0A0Q5XMF5-F1
#
_entry.id   AF-A0A0Q5XMF5-F1
#
_cell.length_a   1.000
_cell.length_b   1.000
_cell.length_c   1.000
_cell.angle_alpha   90.00
_cell.angle_beta   90.00
_cell.angle_gamma   90.00
#
_symmetry.space_group_name_H-M   'P 1'
#
loop_
_entity.id
_entity.type
_entity.pdbx_description
1 polymer ?
#
loop_
_entity_poly.entity_id
_entity_poly.type
_entity_poly.pdbx_seq_one_letter_code
_entity_poly.pdbx_strand_id
1 'polypeptide(L)'
;MGATASGRLVGKIALISGGAGGCGLAASELFAQEGAKVGIVDLPSSRGEEVAAGIRAAGGDAVFAPADVSVSKDVTAAVKAVESAFGPITVLFNHAGILAVGPFLETEEDEWDRLMAVNVRSMFLMTKAVLPGMIAAGGGSIVSTSSISAVAATPMEVLYDTTKSACHMFARAIAVEFRDRNIRSNAVCPGFIATDHGKRELVGLAKYGIDVSDTAIAAQQGRLCEPIEVARAALFLASDEASFINGTHLFVDNGFTAV
;
A
#
# COMPACT_ATOMS: atom_id res chain seq x y z
N MET A 1 -14.17 25.10 -8.31
CA MET A 1 -13.23 24.28 -7.52
C MET A 1 -13.79 24.21 -6.12
N GLY A 2 -14.64 23.21 -5.85
CA GLY A 2 -15.24 23.04 -4.53
C GLY A 2 -14.18 22.51 -3.57
N ALA A 3 -14.11 23.09 -2.37
CA ALA A 3 -13.29 22.55 -1.30
C ALA A 3 -13.60 21.06 -1.13
N THR A 4 -12.62 20.19 -1.32
CA THR A 4 -12.71 18.80 -0.86
C THR A 4 -13.02 18.87 0.62
N ALA A 5 -14.09 18.20 1.07
CA ALA A 5 -14.45 18.17 2.47
C ALA A 5 -13.26 17.60 3.26
N SER A 6 -12.56 18.46 3.99
CA SER A 6 -11.50 18.07 4.92
C SER A 6 -12.11 17.18 6.01
N GLY A 7 -11.41 16.11 6.38
CA GLY A 7 -11.79 15.28 7.53
C GLY A 7 -12.40 13.92 7.18
N ARG A 8 -12.04 13.34 6.04
CA ARG A 8 -12.60 12.03 5.58
C ARG A 8 -12.22 10.85 6.48
N LEU A 9 -11.23 11.01 7.36
CA LEU A 9 -10.76 10.00 8.30
C LEU A 9 -10.81 10.46 9.77
N VAL A 10 -11.63 11.47 10.10
CA VAL A 10 -11.81 11.93 11.48
C VAL A 10 -12.24 10.76 12.38
N GLY A 11 -11.52 10.58 13.48
CA GLY A 11 -11.76 9.50 14.45
C GLY A 11 -11.25 8.13 14.01
N LYS A 12 -10.61 8.01 12.84
CA LYS A 12 -9.96 6.77 12.39
C LYS A 12 -8.52 6.72 12.88
N ILE A 13 -8.04 5.49 13.08
CA ILE A 13 -6.64 5.19 13.41
C ILE A 13 -6.10 4.38 12.24
N ALA A 14 -5.15 4.97 11.51
CA ALA A 14 -4.61 4.42 10.28
C ALA A 14 -3.20 3.88 10.49
N LEU A 15 -2.97 2.61 10.18
CA LEU A 15 -1.64 1.99 10.14
C LEU A 15 -1.21 1.84 8.68
N ILE A 16 -0.04 2.37 8.32
CA ILE A 16 0.48 2.35 6.96
C ILE A 16 1.84 1.65 6.94
N SER A 17 1.93 0.50 6.29
CA SER A 17 3.21 -0.18 6.07
C SER A 17 3.94 0.41 4.85
N GLY A 18 5.26 0.56 4.91
CA GLY A 18 6.02 1.30 3.90
C GLY A 18 5.67 2.80 3.91
N GLY A 19 5.25 3.33 5.06
CA GLY A 19 4.68 4.66 5.20
C GLY A 19 5.71 5.80 5.17
N ALA A 20 7.01 5.52 5.03
CA ALA A 20 8.07 6.52 5.03
C ALA A 20 8.62 6.87 3.64
N GLY A 21 8.10 6.26 2.56
CA GLY A 21 8.52 6.56 1.18
C GLY A 21 7.42 6.39 0.14
N GLY A 22 7.64 6.96 -1.05
CA GLY A 22 6.76 6.79 -2.22
C GLY A 22 5.28 7.10 -1.95
N CYS A 23 4.39 6.20 -2.37
CA CYS A 23 2.95 6.38 -2.17
C CYS A 23 2.53 6.19 -0.70
N GLY A 24 3.27 5.38 0.07
CA GLY A 24 3.04 5.21 1.50
C GLY A 24 3.30 6.50 2.27
N LEU A 25 4.36 7.23 1.95
CA LEU A 25 4.60 8.59 2.49
C LEU A 25 3.46 9.54 2.13
N ALA A 26 3.09 9.60 0.85
CA ALA A 26 1.99 10.45 0.40
C ALA A 26 0.66 10.10 1.11
N ALA A 27 0.42 8.82 1.39
CA ALA A 27 -0.73 8.36 2.17
C ALA A 27 -0.62 8.75 3.65
N SER A 28 0.55 8.61 4.28
CA SER A 28 0.77 9.00 5.69
C SER A 28 0.45 10.48 5.91
N GLU A 29 0.97 11.35 5.05
CA GLU A 29 0.72 12.78 5.13
C GLU A 29 -0.74 13.13 4.82
N LEU A 30 -1.30 12.56 3.75
CA LEU A 30 -2.68 12.83 3.35
C LEU A 30 -3.68 12.32 4.39
N PHE A 31 -3.49 11.13 4.95
CA PHE A 31 -4.43 10.55 5.92
C PHE A 31 -4.43 11.36 7.22
N ALA A 32 -3.26 11.87 7.64
CA ALA A 32 -3.16 12.78 8.78
C ALA A 32 -3.86 14.13 8.51
N GLN A 33 -3.68 14.70 7.31
CA GLN A 33 -4.40 15.91 6.88
C GLN A 33 -5.92 15.71 6.87
N GLU A 34 -6.38 14.48 6.63
CA GLU A 34 -7.80 14.08 6.65
C GLU A 34 -8.31 13.66 8.03
N GLY A 35 -7.53 13.90 9.09
CA GLY A 35 -7.94 13.74 10.49
C GLY A 35 -7.72 12.36 11.09
N ALA A 36 -6.99 11.47 10.41
CA ALA A 36 -6.58 10.20 11.00
C ALA A 36 -5.44 10.39 12.00
N LYS A 37 -5.41 9.53 13.04
CA LYS A 37 -4.18 9.28 13.80
C LYS A 37 -3.36 8.23 13.07
N VAL A 38 -2.11 8.56 12.69
CA VAL A 38 -1.33 7.76 11.74
C VAL A 38 -0.19 7.01 12.43
N GLY A 39 -0.23 5.67 12.39
CA GLY A 39 0.91 4.81 12.66
C GLY A 39 1.70 4.55 11.38
N ILE A 40 2.97 4.95 11.37
CA ILE A 40 3.89 4.72 10.24
C ILE A 40 4.72 3.47 10.57
N VAL A 41 4.58 2.43 9.75
CA VAL A 41 5.42 1.23 9.83
C VAL A 41 6.35 1.21 8.64
N ASP A 42 7.65 1.16 8.90
CA ASP A 42 8.69 1.08 7.88
C ASP A 42 9.96 0.52 8.52
N LEU A 43 10.98 0.22 7.71
CA LEU A 43 12.23 -0.32 8.20
C LEU A 43 12.86 0.60 9.26
N PRO A 44 13.57 0.05 10.27
CA PRO A 44 14.25 0.86 11.28
C PRO A 44 15.23 1.90 10.71
N SER A 45 15.83 1.62 9.56
CA SER A 45 16.76 2.50 8.84
C SER A 45 16.09 3.52 7.92
N SER A 46 14.76 3.50 7.83
CA SER A 46 13.98 4.45 7.03
C SER A 46 13.97 5.84 7.68
N ARG A 47 13.31 6.79 7.00
CA ARG A 47 13.06 8.14 7.51
C ARG A 47 11.73 8.23 8.29
N GLY A 48 11.19 7.10 8.78
CA GLY A 48 9.85 7.06 9.37
C GLY A 48 9.63 7.99 10.56
N GLU A 49 10.63 8.18 11.43
CA GLU A 49 10.52 9.14 12.54
C GLU A 49 10.51 10.59 12.05
N GLU A 50 11.29 10.90 11.02
CA GLU A 50 11.28 12.24 10.40
C GLU A 50 9.89 12.56 9.84
N VAL A 51 9.27 11.60 9.15
CA VAL A 51 7.92 11.75 8.61
C VAL A 51 6.89 11.92 9.74
N ALA A 52 6.96 11.09 10.79
CA ALA A 52 6.06 11.21 11.93
C ALA A 52 6.21 12.57 12.63
N ALA A 53 7.45 13.07 12.80
CA ALA A 53 7.73 14.38 13.34
C ALA A 53 7.20 15.52 12.45
N GLY A 54 7.32 15.39 11.13
CA GLY A 54 6.76 16.34 10.16
C GLY A 54 5.24 16.43 10.26
N ILE A 55 4.55 15.29 10.34
CA ILE A 55 3.09 15.25 10.52
C ILE A 55 2.69 15.93 11.83
N ARG A 56 3.40 15.65 12.94
CA ARG A 56 3.14 16.30 14.23
C ARG A 56 3.39 17.81 14.18
N ALA A 57 4.45 18.25 13.51
CA ALA A 57 4.74 19.67 13.32
C ALA A 57 3.67 20.40 12.49
N ALA A 58 3.02 19.69 11.56
CA ALA A 58 1.89 20.19 10.80
C ALA A 58 0.54 20.14 11.55
N GLY A 59 0.54 19.71 12.82
CA GLY A 59 -0.65 19.65 13.68
C GLY A 59 -1.45 18.34 13.60
N GLY A 60 -0.94 17.31 12.91
CA GLY A 60 -1.53 15.97 12.89
C GLY A 60 -1.02 15.08 14.01
N ASP A 61 -1.63 13.90 14.15
CA ASP A 61 -1.20 12.86 15.10
C ASP A 61 -0.44 11.75 14.35
N ALA A 62 0.82 11.53 14.70
CA ALA A 62 1.59 10.42 14.12
C ALA A 62 2.61 9.79 15.08
N VAL A 63 2.80 8.48 14.96
CA VAL A 63 3.88 7.72 15.61
C VAL A 63 4.60 6.84 14.59
N PHE A 64 5.92 6.73 14.73
CA PHE A 64 6.70 5.77 13.95
C PHE A 64 6.88 4.47 14.75
N ALA A 65 6.62 3.35 14.10
CA ALA A 65 6.75 2.00 14.63
C ALA A 65 7.69 1.19 13.72
N PRO A 66 9.01 1.20 13.99
CA PRO A 66 10.00 0.56 13.13
C PRO A 66 9.81 -0.96 13.11
N ALA A 67 9.74 -1.55 11.91
CA ALA A 67 9.60 -3.00 11.73
C ALA A 67 10.03 -3.45 10.33
N ASP A 68 10.57 -4.67 10.24
CA ASP A 68 10.53 -5.43 9.00
C ASP A 68 9.18 -6.15 8.89
N VAL A 69 8.38 -5.77 7.91
CA VAL A 69 7.03 -6.32 7.71
C VAL A 69 7.02 -7.80 7.31
N SER A 70 8.15 -8.36 6.89
CA SER A 70 8.31 -9.79 6.63
C SER A 70 8.52 -10.61 7.91
N VAL A 71 8.79 -9.95 9.04
CA VAL A 71 9.10 -10.56 10.35
C VAL A 71 7.93 -10.44 11.30
N SER A 72 7.34 -11.59 11.68
CA SER A 72 6.14 -11.66 12.53
C SER A 72 6.27 -10.94 13.88
N LYS A 73 7.45 -11.03 14.53
CA LYS A 73 7.70 -10.39 15.83
C LYS A 73 7.71 -8.87 15.71
N ASP A 74 8.35 -8.36 14.67
CA ASP A 74 8.44 -6.92 14.39
C ASP A 74 7.05 -6.35 14.10
N VAL A 75 6.28 -7.01 13.24
CA VAL A 75 4.88 -6.64 12.95
C VAL A 75 4.03 -6.59 14.22
N THR A 76 4.11 -7.62 15.06
CA THR A 76 3.34 -7.68 16.32
C THR A 76 3.72 -6.52 17.25
N ALA A 77 5.01 -6.22 17.37
CA ALA A 77 5.51 -5.12 18.18
C ALA A 77 5.06 -3.75 17.65
N ALA A 78 5.13 -3.56 16.32
CA ALA A 78 4.73 -2.33 15.66
C ALA A 78 3.23 -2.04 15.79
N VAL A 79 2.37 -3.04 15.54
CA VAL A 79 0.92 -2.93 15.72
C VAL A 79 0.59 -2.56 17.18
N LYS A 80 1.20 -3.26 18.14
CA LYS A 80 1.00 -2.97 19.57
C LYS A 80 1.43 -1.55 19.95
N ALA A 81 2.54 -1.05 19.39
CA ALA A 81 3.03 0.30 19.67
C ALA A 81 2.02 1.36 19.21
N VAL A 82 1.46 1.19 18.00
CA VAL A 82 0.44 2.11 17.47
C VAL A 82 -0.86 2.01 18.26
N GLU A 83 -1.32 0.79 18.58
CA GLU A 83 -2.52 0.59 19.38
C GLU A 83 -2.40 1.17 20.79
N SER A 84 -1.20 1.10 21.39
CA SER A 84 -0.93 1.70 22.70
C SER A 84 -0.95 3.23 22.65
N ALA A 85 -0.56 3.83 21.53
CA ALA A 85 -0.56 5.28 21.35
C ALA A 85 -1.96 5.84 21.08
N PHE A 86 -2.76 5.15 20.25
CA PHE A 86 -3.99 5.74 19.70
C PHE A 86 -5.26 4.94 19.98
N GLY A 87 -5.16 3.66 20.28
CA GLY A 87 -6.29 2.72 20.35
C GLY A 87 -6.37 1.79 19.13
N PRO A 88 -7.44 0.99 19.00
CA PRO A 88 -7.56 -0.03 17.96
C PRO A 88 -7.46 0.55 16.55
N ILE A 89 -6.65 -0.07 15.71
CA ILE A 89 -6.49 0.34 14.31
C ILE A 89 -7.76 0.03 13.53
N THR A 90 -8.33 1.05 12.88
CA THR A 90 -9.58 0.95 12.09
C THR A 90 -9.35 1.11 10.60
N VAL A 91 -8.16 1.54 10.19
CA VAL A 91 -7.69 1.59 8.80
C VAL A 91 -6.31 0.93 8.71
N LEU A 92 -6.16 -0.07 7.84
CA LEU A 92 -4.85 -0.66 7.51
C LEU A 92 -4.57 -0.42 6.03
N PHE A 93 -3.47 0.27 5.72
CA PHE A 93 -2.94 0.34 4.37
C PHE A 93 -1.71 -0.57 4.26
N ASN A 94 -1.92 -1.78 3.73
CA ASN A 94 -0.86 -2.73 3.38
C ASN A 94 -0.16 -2.24 2.10
N HIS A 95 0.85 -1.39 2.26
CA HIS A 95 1.54 -0.76 1.14
C HIS A 95 2.98 -1.22 0.94
N ALA A 96 3.68 -1.64 2.01
CA ALA A 96 5.04 -2.13 1.92
C ALA A 96 5.21 -3.19 0.81
N GLY A 97 6.24 -3.01 -0.01
CA GLY A 97 6.52 -3.89 -1.13
C GLY A 97 7.87 -3.60 -1.78
N ILE A 98 8.40 -4.60 -2.46
CA ILE A 98 9.62 -4.55 -3.27
C ILE A 98 9.33 -5.09 -4.68
N LEU A 99 10.27 -4.82 -5.58
CA LEU A 99 10.24 -5.23 -6.97
C LEU A 99 11.53 -6.00 -7.28
N ALA A 100 11.44 -6.94 -8.20
CA ALA A 100 12.57 -7.56 -8.87
C ALA A 100 12.32 -7.48 -10.38
N VAL A 101 13.34 -7.04 -11.13
CA VAL A 101 13.33 -7.01 -12.60
C VAL A 101 14.50 -7.84 -13.09
N GLY A 102 14.20 -8.95 -13.77
CA GLY A 102 15.23 -9.84 -14.30
C GLY A 102 14.65 -11.00 -15.13
N PRO A 103 15.50 -11.68 -15.93
CA PRO A 103 15.08 -12.84 -16.69
C PRO A 103 14.66 -13.97 -15.74
N PHE A 104 13.50 -14.57 -16.01
CA PHE A 104 12.95 -15.63 -15.15
C PHE A 104 13.92 -16.81 -14.94
N LEU A 105 14.70 -17.17 -15.96
CA LEU A 105 15.68 -18.26 -15.88
C LEU A 105 16.95 -17.89 -15.10
N GLU A 106 17.14 -16.62 -14.75
CA GLU A 106 18.25 -16.12 -13.93
C GLU A 106 17.82 -15.79 -12.50
N THR A 107 16.54 -16.01 -12.17
CA THR A 107 16.02 -15.80 -10.82
C THR A 107 16.42 -16.94 -9.90
N GLU A 108 16.93 -16.57 -8.73
CA GLU A 108 17.27 -17.50 -7.66
C GLU A 108 16.14 -17.63 -6.62
N GLU A 109 16.10 -18.76 -5.90
CA GLU A 109 15.09 -19.04 -4.86
C GLU A 109 15.08 -17.96 -3.76
N ASP A 110 16.24 -17.40 -3.40
CA ASP A 110 16.35 -16.33 -2.41
C ASP A 110 15.63 -15.04 -2.84
N GLU A 111 15.62 -14.71 -4.14
CA GLU A 111 14.90 -13.54 -4.66
C GLU A 111 13.38 -13.79 -4.64
N TRP A 112 12.96 -14.99 -5.02
CA TRP A 112 11.57 -15.44 -4.90
C TRP A 112 11.08 -15.34 -3.45
N ASP A 113 11.82 -15.93 -2.52
CA ASP A 113 11.46 -15.96 -1.11
C ASP A 113 11.39 -14.55 -0.52
N ARG A 114 12.33 -13.68 -0.90
CA ARG A 114 12.34 -12.29 -0.47
C ARG A 114 11.11 -11.53 -0.98
N LEU A 115 10.77 -11.66 -2.27
CA LEU A 115 9.58 -11.01 -2.84
C LEU A 115 8.29 -11.53 -2.19
N MET A 116 8.16 -12.84 -2.01
CA MET A 116 7.01 -13.45 -1.36
C MET A 116 6.90 -13.02 0.11
N ALA A 117 8.02 -12.94 0.83
CA ALA A 117 8.06 -12.51 2.21
C ALA A 117 7.63 -11.05 2.39
N VAL A 118 8.10 -10.15 1.52
CA VAL A 118 7.82 -8.71 1.65
C VAL A 118 6.50 -8.30 1.01
N ASN A 119 6.10 -8.87 -0.13
CA ASN A 119 4.89 -8.44 -0.83
C ASN A 119 3.63 -9.20 -0.38
N VAL A 120 3.75 -10.50 -0.06
CA VAL A 120 2.59 -11.38 0.20
C VAL A 120 2.47 -11.70 1.68
N ARG A 121 3.53 -12.26 2.29
CA ARG A 121 3.51 -12.67 3.69
C ARG A 121 3.29 -11.47 4.61
N SER A 122 3.86 -10.31 4.29
CA SER A 122 3.64 -9.08 5.05
C SER A 122 2.16 -8.70 5.17
N MET A 123 1.38 -8.80 4.07
CA MET A 123 -0.06 -8.53 4.09
C MET A 123 -0.79 -9.47 5.04
N PHE A 124 -0.44 -10.75 5.02
CA PHE A 124 -0.96 -11.72 5.96
C PHE A 124 -0.61 -11.34 7.40
N LEU A 125 0.67 -11.04 7.69
CA LEU A 125 1.14 -10.74 9.05
C LEU A 125 0.48 -9.47 9.62
N MET A 126 0.49 -8.39 8.85
CA MET A 126 -0.10 -7.10 9.23
C MET A 126 -1.61 -7.22 9.43
N THR A 127 -2.30 -7.86 8.48
CA THR A 127 -3.76 -8.08 8.58
C THR A 127 -4.08 -8.94 9.78
N LYS A 128 -3.38 -10.06 9.99
CA LYS A 128 -3.60 -10.95 11.14
C LYS A 128 -3.40 -10.24 12.48
N ALA A 129 -2.43 -9.33 12.56
CA ALA A 129 -2.15 -8.59 13.78
C ALA A 129 -3.20 -7.50 14.07
N VAL A 130 -3.70 -6.81 13.04
CA VAL A 130 -4.68 -5.71 13.19
C VAL A 130 -6.12 -6.20 13.33
N LEU A 131 -6.48 -7.26 12.61
CA LEU A 131 -7.88 -7.66 12.42
C LEU A 131 -8.66 -7.94 13.72
N PRO A 132 -8.09 -8.58 14.76
CA PRO A 132 -8.82 -8.79 16.01
C PRO A 132 -9.23 -7.48 16.69
N GLY A 133 -8.31 -6.51 16.76
CA GLY A 133 -8.58 -5.18 17.33
C GLY A 133 -9.59 -4.39 16.50
N MET A 134 -9.44 -4.43 15.17
CA MET A 134 -10.37 -3.80 14.22
C MET A 134 -11.80 -4.34 14.36
N ILE A 135 -11.97 -5.67 14.47
CA ILE A 135 -13.28 -6.30 14.69
C ILE A 135 -13.86 -5.89 16.04
N ALA A 136 -13.05 -5.87 17.10
CA ALA A 136 -13.50 -5.47 18.44
C ALA A 136 -13.95 -4.01 18.49
N ALA A 137 -13.35 -3.15 17.66
CA ALA A 137 -13.74 -1.74 17.48
C ALA A 137 -15.02 -1.55 16.65
N GLY A 138 -15.63 -2.63 16.15
CA GLY A 138 -16.88 -2.59 15.39
C GLY A 138 -16.70 -2.58 13.87
N GLY A 139 -15.48 -2.75 13.36
CA GLY A 139 -15.19 -2.84 11.93
C GLY A 139 -14.08 -1.89 11.47
N GLY A 140 -13.79 -1.93 10.18
CA GLY A 140 -12.74 -1.10 9.60
C GLY A 140 -12.47 -1.38 8.12
N SER A 141 -11.44 -0.72 7.61
CA SER A 141 -11.06 -0.81 6.20
C SER A 141 -9.61 -1.24 6.04
N ILE A 142 -9.41 -2.28 5.23
CA ILE A 142 -8.11 -2.74 4.77
C ILE A 142 -7.98 -2.33 3.30
N VAL A 143 -6.91 -1.63 2.98
CA VAL A 143 -6.52 -1.31 1.61
C VAL A 143 -5.18 -1.99 1.36
N SER A 144 -5.10 -2.79 0.32
CA SER A 144 -3.87 -3.47 -0.08
C SER A 144 -3.32 -2.89 -1.37
N THR A 145 -2.02 -2.65 -1.44
CA THR A 145 -1.37 -2.22 -2.68
C THR A 145 -1.07 -3.44 -3.55
N SER A 146 -1.86 -3.60 -4.62
CA SER A 146 -1.54 -4.51 -5.71
C SER A 146 -0.82 -3.74 -6.84
N SER A 147 -1.13 -4.01 -8.11
CA SER A 147 -0.52 -3.40 -9.29
C SER A 147 -1.38 -3.71 -10.51
N ILE A 148 -1.20 -2.97 -11.62
CA ILE A 148 -1.60 -3.44 -12.96
C ILE A 148 -1.02 -4.83 -13.29
N SER A 149 0.16 -5.15 -12.74
CA SER A 149 0.87 -6.43 -12.86
C SER A 149 0.07 -7.67 -12.45
N ALA A 150 -1.03 -7.47 -11.73
CA ALA A 150 -1.91 -8.58 -11.36
C ALA A 150 -2.87 -9.01 -12.48
N VAL A 151 -3.03 -8.19 -13.53
CA VAL A 151 -3.92 -8.44 -14.67
C VAL A 151 -3.26 -8.21 -16.03
N ALA A 152 -2.18 -7.43 -16.08
CA ALA A 152 -1.38 -7.18 -17.27
C ALA A 152 0.10 -7.39 -16.92
N ALA A 153 0.71 -8.45 -17.47
CA ALA A 153 2.08 -8.84 -17.15
C ALA A 153 3.12 -7.97 -17.87
N THR A 154 4.25 -7.70 -17.21
CA THR A 154 5.40 -6.99 -17.78
C THR A 154 6.56 -7.96 -17.99
N PRO A 155 7.24 -7.95 -19.16
CA PRO A 155 8.45 -8.75 -19.34
C PRO A 155 9.48 -8.48 -18.25
N MET A 156 10.17 -9.53 -17.80
CA MET A 156 11.17 -9.49 -16.71
C MET A 156 10.61 -9.29 -15.29
N GLU A 157 9.28 -9.32 -15.09
CA GLU A 157 8.66 -9.10 -13.78
C GLU A 157 7.85 -10.30 -13.25
N VAL A 158 8.07 -11.50 -13.78
CA VAL A 158 7.29 -12.73 -13.47
C VAL A 158 7.07 -12.94 -11.97
N LEU A 159 8.11 -12.76 -11.15
CA LEU A 159 8.01 -12.89 -9.69
C LEU A 159 7.11 -11.82 -9.08
N TYR A 160 7.32 -10.56 -9.48
CA TYR A 160 6.54 -9.44 -9.00
C TYR A 160 5.07 -9.56 -9.39
N ASP A 161 4.78 -9.86 -10.66
CA ASP A 161 3.44 -10.12 -11.20
C ASP A 161 2.72 -11.21 -10.38
N THR A 162 3.44 -12.29 -10.06
CA THR A 162 2.92 -13.37 -9.21
C THR A 162 2.56 -12.87 -7.82
N THR A 163 3.44 -12.08 -7.18
CA THR A 163 3.15 -11.52 -5.85
C THR A 163 1.95 -10.57 -5.87
N LYS A 164 1.79 -9.75 -6.90
CA LYS A 164 0.70 -8.77 -7.00
C LYS A 164 -0.63 -9.43 -7.33
N SER A 165 -0.62 -10.52 -8.10
CA SER A 165 -1.77 -11.42 -8.29
C SER A 165 -2.22 -12.04 -6.96
N ALA A 166 -1.27 -12.50 -6.13
CA ALA A 166 -1.58 -13.01 -4.80
C ALA A 166 -2.22 -11.92 -3.90
N CYS A 167 -1.69 -10.69 -3.94
CA CYS A 167 -2.28 -9.56 -3.21
C CYS A 167 -3.72 -9.24 -3.66
N HIS A 168 -3.98 -9.34 -4.97
CA HIS A 168 -5.32 -9.17 -5.57
C HIS A 168 -6.33 -10.13 -4.96
N MET A 169 -5.98 -11.42 -4.92
CA MET A 169 -6.86 -12.45 -4.35
C MET A 169 -6.94 -12.35 -2.82
N PHE A 170 -5.84 -12.01 -2.14
CA PHE A 170 -5.83 -11.83 -0.70
C PHE A 170 -6.86 -10.77 -0.25
N ALA A 171 -6.90 -9.61 -0.93
CA ALA A 171 -7.88 -8.57 -0.62
C ALA A 171 -9.33 -9.08 -0.74
N ARG A 172 -9.64 -9.80 -1.83
CA ARG A 172 -10.97 -10.41 -2.04
C ARG A 172 -11.30 -11.49 -1.01
N ALA A 173 -10.34 -12.32 -0.63
CA ALA A 173 -10.55 -13.37 0.36
C ALA A 173 -10.94 -12.78 1.73
N ILE A 174 -10.20 -11.77 2.21
CA ILE A 174 -10.54 -11.06 3.45
C ILE A 174 -11.91 -10.39 3.34
N ALA A 175 -12.22 -9.76 2.21
CA ALA A 175 -13.51 -9.11 1.98
C ALA A 175 -14.68 -10.09 2.11
N VAL A 176 -14.56 -11.27 1.50
CA VAL A 176 -15.61 -12.31 1.51
C VAL A 176 -15.77 -12.93 2.88
N GLU A 177 -14.66 -13.23 3.56
CA GLU A 177 -14.66 -13.93 4.85
C GLU A 177 -15.17 -13.06 6.00
N PHE A 178 -14.82 -11.77 6.04
CA PHE A 178 -15.11 -10.90 7.18
C PHE A 178 -16.20 -9.83 6.93
N ARG A 179 -16.96 -9.94 5.84
CA ARG A 179 -18.04 -8.98 5.49
C ARG A 179 -19.12 -8.85 6.57
N ASP A 180 -19.44 -9.93 7.26
CA ASP A 180 -20.44 -9.97 8.35
C ASP A 180 -19.90 -9.38 9.66
N ARG A 181 -18.59 -9.08 9.71
CA ARG A 181 -17.90 -8.43 10.83
C ARG A 181 -17.59 -6.96 10.55
N ASN A 182 -18.26 -6.35 9.58
CA ASN A 182 -18.07 -4.95 9.17
C ASN A 182 -16.62 -4.64 8.74
N ILE A 183 -15.95 -5.62 8.12
CA ILE A 183 -14.62 -5.45 7.55
C ILE A 183 -14.74 -5.27 6.04
N ARG A 184 -14.16 -4.17 5.54
CA ARG A 184 -13.95 -3.95 4.11
C ARG A 184 -12.50 -4.22 3.76
N SER A 185 -12.27 -4.91 2.66
CA SER A 185 -10.93 -5.17 2.13
C SER A 185 -10.92 -4.94 0.63
N ASN A 186 -10.12 -3.98 0.18
CA ASN A 186 -10.04 -3.58 -1.22
C ASN A 186 -8.57 -3.48 -1.65
N ALA A 187 -8.30 -3.50 -2.94
CA ALA A 187 -6.97 -3.20 -3.47
C ALA A 187 -6.95 -1.89 -4.24
N VAL A 188 -5.85 -1.14 -4.10
CA VAL A 188 -5.46 -0.09 -5.05
C VAL A 188 -4.42 -0.69 -6.00
N CYS A 189 -4.55 -0.41 -7.30
CA CYS A 189 -3.78 -1.07 -8.36
C CYS A 189 -3.13 -0.02 -9.26
N PRO A 190 -1.98 0.55 -8.85
CA PRO A 190 -1.30 1.57 -9.64
C PRO A 190 -0.66 1.01 -10.92
N GLY A 191 -0.53 1.87 -11.94
CA GLY A 191 0.42 1.70 -13.04
C GLY A 191 1.83 2.19 -12.67
N PHE A 192 2.59 2.71 -13.64
CA PHE A 192 3.92 3.28 -13.38
C PHE A 192 3.83 4.60 -12.61
N ILE A 193 4.65 4.75 -11.57
CA ILE A 193 4.57 5.88 -10.62
C ILE A 193 5.92 6.62 -10.53
N ALA A 194 5.87 7.94 -10.46
CA ALA A 194 7.02 8.83 -10.26
C ALA A 194 7.59 8.76 -8.82
N THR A 195 8.09 7.60 -8.42
CA THR A 195 8.77 7.35 -7.13
C THR A 195 10.19 6.83 -7.35
N ASP A 196 11.02 6.79 -6.30
CA ASP A 196 12.32 6.12 -6.40
C ASP A 196 12.19 4.59 -6.56
N HIS A 197 11.05 4.02 -6.19
CA HIS A 197 10.71 2.63 -6.55
C HIS A 197 10.47 2.52 -8.07
N GLY A 198 9.55 3.31 -8.62
CA GLY A 198 9.24 3.30 -10.07
C GLY A 198 10.42 3.71 -10.94
N LYS A 199 11.29 4.64 -10.52
CA LYS A 199 12.52 4.95 -11.26
C LYS A 199 13.46 3.75 -11.36
N ARG A 200 13.56 2.93 -10.31
CA ARG A 200 14.38 1.71 -10.32
C ARG A 200 13.78 0.64 -11.22
N GLU A 201 12.46 0.51 -11.24
CA GLU A 201 11.70 -0.33 -12.18
C GLU A 201 12.04 0.03 -13.63
N LEU A 202 11.89 1.31 -14.00
CA LEU A 202 12.18 1.79 -15.36
C LEU A 202 13.65 1.52 -15.76
N VAL A 203 14.61 1.76 -14.86
CA VAL A 203 16.03 1.44 -15.12
C VAL A 203 16.24 -0.06 -15.31
N GLY A 204 15.59 -0.90 -14.51
CA GLY A 204 15.65 -2.36 -14.64
C GLY A 204 15.09 -2.86 -15.97
N LEU A 205 13.92 -2.37 -16.35
CA LEU A 205 13.27 -2.73 -17.61
C LEU A 205 14.09 -2.28 -18.82
N ALA A 206 14.59 -1.05 -18.80
CA ALA A 206 15.44 -0.51 -19.87
C ALA A 206 16.75 -1.31 -20.05
N LYS A 207 17.35 -1.79 -18.95
CA LYS A 207 18.55 -2.65 -18.99
C LYS A 207 18.34 -3.92 -19.81
N TYR A 208 17.12 -4.46 -19.82
CA TYR A 208 16.74 -5.66 -20.58
C TYR A 208 16.06 -5.35 -21.92
N GLY A 209 16.15 -4.11 -22.40
CA GLY A 209 15.66 -3.71 -23.72
C GLY A 209 14.14 -3.49 -23.80
N ILE A 210 13.45 -3.41 -22.67
CA ILE A 210 12.03 -3.04 -22.64
C ILE A 210 11.92 -1.53 -22.80
N ASP A 211 11.15 -1.08 -23.80
CA ASP A 211 10.93 0.35 -24.03
C ASP A 211 10.02 0.92 -22.95
N VAL A 212 10.64 1.65 -22.03
CA VAL A 212 10.00 2.41 -20.96
C VAL A 212 10.36 3.89 -21.06
N SER A 213 10.65 4.35 -22.28
CA SER A 213 10.85 5.77 -22.57
C SER A 213 9.59 6.58 -22.23
N ASP A 214 9.75 7.89 -22.06
CA ASP A 214 8.60 8.79 -21.84
C ASP A 214 7.54 8.66 -22.94
N THR A 215 7.95 8.34 -24.18
CA THR A 215 7.02 8.11 -25.30
C THR A 215 6.24 6.81 -25.12
N ALA A 216 6.90 5.72 -24.69
CA ALA A 216 6.25 4.45 -24.42
C ALA A 216 5.29 4.56 -23.22
N ILE A 217 5.72 5.17 -22.12
CA ILE A 217 4.87 5.44 -20.94
C ILE A 217 3.67 6.31 -21.33
N ALA A 218 3.88 7.35 -22.15
CA ALA A 218 2.79 8.19 -22.63
C ALA A 218 1.80 7.42 -23.51
N ALA A 219 2.28 6.51 -24.36
CA ALA A 219 1.40 5.67 -25.18
C ALA A 219 0.58 4.67 -24.34
N GLN A 220 1.12 4.20 -23.22
CA GLN A 220 0.48 3.21 -22.35
C GLN A 220 -0.47 3.82 -21.32
N GLN A 221 -0.06 4.90 -20.63
CA GLN A 221 -0.82 5.52 -19.54
C GLN A 221 -0.72 7.05 -19.51
N GLY A 222 -0.26 7.70 -20.58
CA GLY A 222 -0.20 9.16 -20.72
C GLY A 222 0.96 9.84 -19.99
N ARG A 223 1.26 9.46 -18.75
CA ARG A 223 2.41 9.92 -17.95
C ARG A 223 2.67 8.99 -16.77
N LEU A 224 3.77 9.21 -16.05
CA LEU A 224 3.92 8.63 -14.72
C LEU A 224 2.84 9.17 -13.76
N CYS A 225 2.24 8.26 -13.00
CA CYS A 225 1.31 8.59 -11.92
C CYS A 225 2.09 9.30 -10.80
N GLU A 226 1.52 10.36 -10.22
CA GLU A 226 2.10 10.97 -9.03
C GLU A 226 1.72 10.15 -7.78
N PRO A 227 2.60 10.03 -6.77
CA PRO A 227 2.33 9.22 -5.58
C PRO A 227 1.05 9.63 -4.84
N ILE A 228 0.75 10.93 -4.84
CA ILE A 228 -0.47 11.50 -4.23
C ILE A 228 -1.76 11.01 -4.90
N GLU A 229 -1.72 10.65 -6.18
CA GLU A 229 -2.90 10.16 -6.91
C GLU A 229 -3.28 8.75 -6.44
N VAL A 230 -2.29 7.90 -6.15
CA VAL A 230 -2.51 6.60 -5.50
C VAL A 230 -2.98 6.78 -4.05
N ALA A 231 -2.37 7.69 -3.30
CA ALA A 231 -2.77 7.98 -1.93
C ALA A 231 -4.23 8.45 -1.83
N ARG A 232 -4.72 9.26 -2.78
CA ARG A 232 -6.13 9.69 -2.86
C ARG A 232 -7.09 8.54 -3.13
N ALA A 233 -6.70 7.59 -3.99
CA ALA A 233 -7.48 6.38 -4.22
C ALA A 233 -7.54 5.50 -2.96
N ALA A 234 -6.40 5.33 -2.27
CA ALA A 234 -6.34 4.62 -1.00
C ALA A 234 -7.18 5.30 0.09
N LEU A 235 -7.13 6.64 0.17
CA LEU A 235 -7.95 7.45 1.08
C LEU A 235 -9.44 7.21 0.85
N PHE A 236 -9.89 7.23 -0.42
CA PHE A 236 -11.29 6.94 -0.75
C PHE A 236 -11.70 5.55 -0.24
N LEU A 237 -10.92 4.51 -0.56
CA LEU A 237 -11.21 3.15 -0.12
C LEU A 237 -11.18 3.01 1.41
N ALA A 238 -10.31 3.77 2.11
CA ALA A 238 -10.23 3.79 3.56
C ALA A 238 -11.41 4.51 4.24
N SER A 239 -11.97 5.54 3.59
CA SER A 239 -13.03 6.38 4.13
C SER A 239 -14.42 5.72 4.15
N ASP A 240 -15.36 6.35 4.85
CA ASP A 240 -16.77 5.89 4.92
C ASP A 240 -17.54 6.10 3.60
N GLU A 241 -17.00 6.88 2.66
CA GLU A 241 -17.56 7.03 1.31
C GLU A 241 -17.50 5.71 0.51
N ALA A 242 -16.60 4.80 0.86
CA ALA A 242 -16.48 3.46 0.28
C ALA A 242 -17.21 2.39 1.11
N SER A 243 -18.19 2.77 1.95
CA SER A 243 -18.86 1.89 2.92
C SER A 243 -19.55 0.64 2.31
N PHE A 244 -19.94 0.67 1.04
CA PHE A 244 -20.51 -0.49 0.34
C PHE A 244 -19.58 -1.08 -0.73
N ILE A 245 -18.33 -0.60 -0.81
CA ILE A 245 -17.30 -1.11 -1.71
C ILE A 245 -16.44 -2.11 -0.94
N ASN A 246 -16.52 -3.38 -1.32
CA ASN A 246 -15.78 -4.46 -0.67
C ASN A 246 -15.32 -5.50 -1.70
N GLY A 247 -14.04 -5.89 -1.64
CA GLY A 247 -13.41 -6.81 -2.59
C GLY A 247 -13.07 -6.19 -3.96
N THR A 248 -13.11 -4.86 -4.08
CA THR A 248 -12.80 -4.18 -5.34
C THR A 248 -11.30 -4.11 -5.61
N HIS A 249 -10.96 -3.99 -6.90
CA HIS A 249 -9.63 -3.68 -7.40
C HIS A 249 -9.71 -2.34 -8.12
N LEU A 250 -9.25 -1.28 -7.46
CA LEU A 250 -9.33 0.08 -7.99
C LEU A 250 -8.04 0.43 -8.73
N PHE A 251 -8.10 0.39 -10.05
CA PHE A 251 -6.98 0.74 -10.93
C PHE A 251 -6.72 2.24 -10.95
N VAL A 252 -5.44 2.61 -10.80
CA VAL A 252 -4.91 3.97 -10.87
C VAL A 252 -3.81 3.98 -11.93
N ASP A 253 -4.23 3.79 -13.18
CA ASP A 253 -3.34 3.46 -14.30
C ASP A 253 -3.64 4.26 -15.57
N ASN A 254 -4.51 5.27 -15.46
CA ASN A 254 -4.97 6.11 -16.57
C ASN A 254 -5.37 5.31 -17.83
N GLY A 255 -5.99 4.14 -17.64
CA GLY A 255 -6.51 3.31 -18.74
C GLY A 255 -5.53 2.29 -19.29
N PHE A 256 -4.35 2.10 -18.70
CA PHE A 256 -3.37 1.08 -19.12
C PHE A 256 -4.02 -0.29 -19.31
N THR A 257 -4.82 -0.73 -18.33
CA THR A 257 -5.43 -2.08 -18.32
C THR A 257 -6.78 -2.16 -19.03
N ALA A 258 -7.27 -1.05 -19.61
CA ALA A 258 -8.60 -0.99 -20.23
C ALA A 258 -8.60 -1.37 -21.73
N VAL A 259 -7.45 -1.70 -22.31
CA VAL A 259 -7.23 -1.92 -23.76
C VAL A 259 -6.80 -3.33 -24.11
#